data_AF-A0A6G0UQP9-F1
#
_entry.id   AF-A0A6G0UQP9-F1
#
_cell.length_a   1.000
_cell.length_b   1.000
_cell.length_c   1.000
_cell.angle_alpha   90.00
_cell.angle_beta   90.00
_cell.angle_gamma   90.00
#
_symmetry.space_group_name_H-M   'P 1'
#
loop_
_entity.id
_entity.type
_entity.pdbx_description
1 polymer ?
#
loop_
_entity_poly.entity_id
_entity_poly.type
_entity_poly.pdbx_seq_one_letter_code
_entity_poly.pdbx_strand_id
1 'polypeptide(L)'
;MVNGGCLTVGATCDASAIPGGTTEMTFQGNLPGPSGGGTATVSGTLDCSSSGVWTFNNNPITTINCALDVNTCASCLPNSISLPTGNGMDSLTAILGTPTLSAGCLTVSATCDASAIFNGFTILMFQGGVVGPSPTGGSIITADLSCMNGAWGWTDDNSVTTAVSEVTCSLGTRDPGCGSCTPLLIAFTPPAIFRNLGVGPDGCAVITVVCPRVPLLTVVMRFNTVVTGPSASNSEVTATLTCQNNAWTYTGGSMPITVAAVSCSPL
;
A
#
# COMPACT_ATOMS: atom_id res chain seq x y z
N MET A 1 60.26 -7.59 26.01
CA MET A 1 59.08 -6.81 26.41
C MET A 1 58.33 -6.43 25.15
N VAL A 2 57.26 -7.14 24.82
CA VAL A 2 56.39 -6.80 23.69
C VAL A 2 55.42 -5.74 24.21
N ASN A 3 55.51 -4.54 23.66
CA ASN A 3 54.68 -3.40 24.02
C ASN A 3 53.22 -3.74 23.66
N GLY A 4 52.32 -3.68 24.65
CA GLY A 4 50.93 -4.09 24.56
C GLY A 4 50.08 -3.19 23.67
N GLY A 5 50.19 -3.36 22.36
CA GLY A 5 49.23 -2.81 21.40
C GLY A 5 47.96 -3.65 21.40
N CYS A 6 46.84 -3.05 21.80
CA CYS A 6 45.51 -3.65 21.67
C CYS A 6 45.23 -3.90 20.18
N LEU A 7 45.17 -5.18 19.78
CA LEU A 7 44.65 -5.57 18.47
C LEU A 7 43.15 -5.29 18.45
N THR A 8 42.67 -4.64 17.40
CA THR A 8 41.25 -4.55 17.07
C THR A 8 40.94 -5.60 16.01
N VAL A 9 39.79 -6.27 16.13
CA VAL A 9 39.31 -7.24 15.15
C VAL A 9 37.92 -6.83 14.71
N GLY A 10 37.68 -6.85 13.39
CA GLY A 10 36.35 -6.66 12.84
C GLY A 10 35.55 -7.96 12.87
N ALA A 11 34.36 -7.92 13.46
CA ALA A 11 33.34 -8.94 13.29
C ALA A 11 32.36 -8.47 12.22
N THR A 12 31.97 -9.33 11.29
CA THR A 12 30.98 -9.02 10.24
C THR A 12 29.96 -10.14 10.12
N CYS A 13 28.68 -9.80 10.22
CA CYS A 13 27.58 -10.64 9.77
C CYS A 13 27.20 -10.17 8.36
N ASP A 14 27.19 -11.09 7.40
CA ASP A 14 26.89 -10.78 6.00
C ASP A 14 25.81 -11.70 5.43
N ALA A 15 24.67 -11.11 5.07
CA ALA A 15 23.58 -11.71 4.34
C ALA A 15 23.50 -11.18 2.90
N SER A 16 24.56 -10.57 2.35
CA SER A 16 24.60 -10.09 0.96
C SER A 16 24.31 -11.20 -0.06
N ALA A 17 24.58 -12.46 0.28
CA ALA A 17 24.25 -13.64 -0.52
C ALA A 17 22.76 -14.05 -0.43
N ILE A 18 21.97 -13.45 0.47
CA ILE A 18 20.56 -13.76 0.71
C ILE A 18 19.72 -12.55 0.24
N PRO A 19 18.97 -12.69 -0.87
CA PRO A 19 18.13 -11.61 -1.38
C PRO A 19 17.11 -11.14 -0.33
N GLY A 20 17.11 -9.84 0.00
CA GLY A 20 16.24 -9.27 1.03
C GLY A 20 16.62 -9.64 2.46
N GLY A 21 17.73 -10.37 2.66
CA GLY A 21 18.23 -10.71 3.97
C GLY A 21 18.72 -9.46 4.69
N THR A 22 18.23 -9.25 5.90
CA THR A 22 18.82 -8.30 6.83
C THR A 22 19.54 -9.07 7.93
N THR A 23 20.63 -8.51 8.44
CA THR A 23 21.41 -9.13 9.50
C THR A 23 21.31 -8.35 10.79
N GLU A 24 21.14 -9.06 11.89
CA GLU A 24 21.39 -8.53 13.22
C GLU A 24 22.58 -9.25 13.85
N MET A 25 23.46 -8.47 14.48
CA MET A 25 24.55 -9.00 15.29
C MET A 25 24.17 -8.87 16.76
N THR A 26 24.19 -9.98 17.48
CA THR A 26 24.02 -10.01 18.94
C THR A 26 25.24 -10.62 19.59
N PHE A 27 25.59 -10.11 20.77
CA PHE A 27 26.65 -10.67 21.59
C PHE A 27 26.05 -11.41 22.79
N GLN A 28 26.59 -12.58 23.14
CA GLN A 28 26.16 -13.35 24.33
C GLN A 28 24.63 -13.51 24.45
N GLY A 29 23.97 -13.80 23.32
CA GLY A 29 22.55 -14.12 23.26
C GLY A 29 21.58 -12.94 23.36
N ASN A 30 21.90 -11.88 24.11
CA ASN A 30 20.99 -10.75 24.37
C ASN A 30 21.64 -9.36 24.42
N LEU A 31 22.97 -9.23 24.33
CA LEU A 31 23.58 -7.90 24.23
C LEU A 31 23.42 -7.39 22.79
N PRO A 32 22.82 -6.20 22.59
CA PRO A 32 22.68 -5.63 21.27
C PRO A 32 24.08 -5.37 20.69
N GLY A 33 24.36 -5.93 19.51
CA GLY A 33 25.50 -5.53 18.71
C GLY A 33 25.18 -4.27 17.90
N PRO A 34 26.05 -3.90 16.94
CA PRO A 34 25.71 -2.87 15.98
C PRO A 34 24.42 -3.26 15.24
N SER A 35 23.45 -2.35 15.15
CA SER A 35 22.23 -2.57 14.37
C SER A 35 22.43 -2.03 12.96
N GLY A 36 22.15 -2.88 11.95
CA GLY A 36 22.27 -2.50 10.54
C GLY A 36 21.13 -1.63 10.03
N GLY A 37 20.07 -1.42 10.84
CA GLY A 37 18.88 -0.69 10.37
C GLY A 37 18.25 -1.32 9.13
N GLY A 38 18.30 -2.65 9.00
CA GLY A 38 17.81 -3.36 7.82
C GLY A 38 18.83 -3.52 6.68
N THR A 39 20.13 -3.37 6.93
CA THR A 39 21.17 -3.68 5.93
C THR A 39 21.49 -5.17 5.87
N ALA A 40 21.93 -5.62 4.70
CA ALA A 40 22.40 -6.99 4.47
C ALA A 40 23.75 -7.29 5.14
N THR A 41 24.47 -6.27 5.62
CA THR A 41 25.75 -6.44 6.29
C THR A 41 25.80 -5.58 7.55
N VAL A 42 26.25 -6.17 8.65
CA VAL A 42 26.51 -5.50 9.92
C VAL A 42 27.92 -5.83 10.37
N SER A 43 28.70 -4.79 10.67
CA SER A 43 30.06 -4.92 11.17
C SER A 43 30.22 -4.22 12.52
N GLY A 44 31.00 -4.84 13.41
CA GLY A 44 31.38 -4.28 14.70
C GLY A 44 32.88 -4.44 14.93
N THR A 45 33.48 -3.48 15.64
CA THR A 45 34.88 -3.56 16.06
C THR A 45 34.95 -4.08 17.48
N LEU A 46 35.77 -5.11 17.71
CA LEU A 46 36.07 -5.64 19.04
C LEU A 46 37.46 -5.20 19.48
N ASP A 47 37.57 -4.78 20.74
CA ASP A 47 38.82 -4.36 21.36
C ASP A 47 39.37 -5.47 22.27
N CYS A 48 40.66 -5.78 22.19
CA CYS A 48 41.28 -6.68 23.16
C CYS A 48 41.59 -5.93 24.46
N SER A 49 41.04 -6.39 25.59
CA SER A 49 41.39 -5.86 26.91
C SER A 49 42.84 -6.22 27.30
N SER A 50 43.35 -5.55 28.33
CA SER A 50 44.63 -5.88 28.96
C SER A 50 44.66 -7.27 29.61
N SER A 51 43.49 -7.89 29.83
CA SER A 51 43.33 -9.26 30.31
C SER A 51 43.23 -10.31 29.20
N GLY A 52 43.36 -9.90 27.92
CA GLY A 52 43.28 -10.80 26.77
C GLY A 52 41.84 -11.19 26.38
N VAL A 53 40.84 -10.45 26.86
CA VAL A 53 39.42 -10.70 26.58
C VAL A 53 38.94 -9.71 25.54
N TRP A 54 38.24 -10.19 24.51
CA TRP A 54 37.58 -9.32 23.53
C TRP A 54 36.42 -8.57 24.17
N THR A 55 36.31 -7.27 23.90
CA THR A 55 35.23 -6.42 24.40
C THR A 55 34.55 -5.64 23.28
N PHE A 56 33.28 -5.34 23.47
CA PHE A 56 32.49 -4.41 22.66
C PHE A 56 31.86 -3.39 23.61
N ASN A 57 32.09 -2.09 23.40
CA ASN A 57 31.66 -1.04 24.33
C ASN A 57 32.04 -1.33 25.79
N ASN A 58 33.28 -1.81 26.03
CA ASN A 58 33.81 -2.22 27.34
C ASN A 58 33.12 -3.42 28.01
N ASN A 59 32.22 -4.12 27.31
CA ASN A 59 31.62 -5.37 27.80
C ASN A 59 32.37 -6.58 27.25
N PRO A 60 32.75 -7.57 28.07
CA PRO A 60 33.43 -8.77 27.60
C PRO A 60 32.52 -9.59 26.68
N ILE A 61 33.03 -9.97 25.52
CA ILE A 61 32.35 -10.78 24.51
C ILE A 61 33.00 -12.15 24.43
N THR A 62 32.18 -13.20 24.53
CA THR A 62 32.62 -14.61 24.43
C THR A 62 32.00 -15.33 23.25
N THR A 63 30.91 -14.78 22.72
CA THR A 63 30.14 -15.34 21.60
C THR A 63 29.57 -14.20 20.76
N ILE A 64 29.60 -14.39 19.45
CA ILE A 64 28.97 -13.52 18.45
C ILE A 64 27.92 -14.38 17.76
N ASN A 65 26.68 -13.94 17.79
CA ASN A 65 25.58 -14.60 17.09
C ASN A 65 25.10 -13.67 15.97
N CYS A 66 25.02 -14.21 14.76
CA CYS A 66 24.34 -13.54 13.66
C CYS A 66 22.91 -14.08 13.58
N ALA A 67 21.93 -13.22 13.76
CA ALA A 67 20.55 -13.53 13.45
C ALA A 67 20.26 -13.03 12.03
N LEU A 68 19.70 -13.92 11.22
CA LEU A 68 19.19 -13.60 9.91
C LEU A 68 17.71 -13.29 10.05
N ASP A 69 17.34 -12.03 9.84
CA ASP A 69 15.95 -11.68 9.66
C ASP A 69 15.66 -11.73 8.16
N VAL A 70 15.11 -12.86 7.74
CA VAL A 70 14.51 -13.03 6.43
C VAL A 70 13.09 -12.49 6.55
N ASN A 71 12.88 -11.26 6.07
CA ASN A 71 11.60 -10.98 5.42
C ASN A 71 11.47 -12.04 4.34
N THR A 72 10.60 -13.03 4.55
CA THR A 72 10.48 -14.21 3.70
C THR A 72 9.81 -13.83 2.38
N CYS A 73 10.53 -13.07 1.55
CA CYS A 73 10.30 -12.99 0.12
C CYS A 73 10.48 -14.40 -0.43
N ALA A 74 9.39 -15.17 -0.46
CA ALA A 74 9.42 -16.51 -1.02
C ALA A 74 9.65 -16.44 -2.54
N SER A 75 9.92 -17.57 -3.15
CA SER A 75 9.83 -17.70 -4.61
C SER A 75 8.35 -17.79 -5.00
N CYS A 76 7.78 -16.70 -5.53
CA CYS A 76 6.51 -16.78 -6.25
C CYS A 76 6.81 -17.11 -7.71
N LEU A 77 6.05 -18.05 -8.27
CA LEU A 77 6.07 -18.25 -9.71
C LEU A 77 5.12 -17.23 -10.36
N PRO A 78 5.50 -16.53 -11.43
CA PRO A 78 4.61 -15.58 -12.11
C PRO A 78 3.34 -16.24 -12.66
N ASN A 79 3.42 -17.53 -13.01
CA ASN A 79 2.31 -18.31 -13.53
C ASN A 79 1.30 -18.77 -12.45
N SER A 80 1.50 -18.41 -11.18
CA SER A 80 0.52 -18.70 -10.12
C SER A 80 -0.65 -17.70 -10.09
N ILE A 81 -0.57 -16.62 -10.88
CA ILE A 81 -1.66 -15.68 -11.07
C ILE A 81 -2.49 -16.13 -12.28
N SER A 82 -3.75 -16.46 -12.05
CA SER A 82 -4.72 -16.74 -13.11
C SER A 82 -5.10 -15.42 -13.81
N LEU A 83 -5.09 -15.44 -15.14
CA LEU A 83 -5.58 -14.34 -15.98
C LEU A 83 -6.75 -14.88 -16.81
N PRO A 84 -7.97 -14.92 -16.26
CA PRO A 84 -9.12 -15.37 -17.02
C PRO A 84 -9.26 -14.49 -18.25
N THR A 85 -9.36 -15.12 -19.42
CA THR A 85 -9.90 -14.43 -20.58
C THR A 85 -11.37 -14.20 -20.28
N GLY A 86 -11.79 -12.95 -20.18
CA GLY A 86 -13.21 -12.69 -20.00
C GLY A 86 -13.97 -13.17 -21.23
N ASN A 87 -15.18 -13.64 -20.99
CA ASN A 87 -16.08 -14.11 -22.04
C ASN A 87 -17.11 -13.00 -22.28
N GLY A 88 -16.85 -12.12 -23.25
CA GLY A 88 -17.79 -11.05 -23.61
C GLY A 88 -17.13 -9.88 -24.33
N MET A 89 -17.94 -9.06 -25.02
CA MET A 89 -17.50 -7.85 -25.70
C MET A 89 -16.92 -6.79 -24.73
N ASP A 90 -17.25 -6.90 -23.45
CA ASP A 90 -16.86 -5.95 -22.40
C ASP A 90 -15.71 -6.48 -21.51
N SER A 91 -14.94 -7.44 -22.02
CA SER A 91 -13.85 -8.04 -21.26
C SER A 91 -12.49 -7.77 -21.87
N LEU A 92 -11.54 -7.40 -21.01
CA LEU A 92 -10.14 -7.24 -21.36
C LEU A 92 -9.35 -8.35 -20.70
N THR A 93 -8.25 -8.74 -21.33
CA THR A 93 -7.30 -9.68 -20.73
C THR A 93 -6.22 -8.88 -20.04
N ALA A 94 -5.99 -9.15 -18.76
CA ALA A 94 -4.86 -8.57 -18.04
C ALA A 94 -3.54 -9.06 -18.64
N ILE A 95 -2.54 -8.18 -18.64
CA ILE A 95 -1.18 -8.51 -19.07
C ILE A 95 -0.30 -8.45 -17.82
N LEU A 96 0.46 -9.52 -17.57
CA LEU A 96 1.51 -9.50 -16.56
C LEU A 96 2.82 -9.02 -17.21
N GLY A 97 3.46 -8.06 -16.57
CA GLY A 97 4.80 -7.63 -16.91
C GLY A 97 5.86 -8.69 -16.62
N THR A 98 7.11 -8.38 -16.96
CA THR A 98 8.25 -9.20 -16.56
C THR A 98 8.48 -9.04 -15.06
N PRO A 99 8.62 -10.14 -14.29
CA PRO A 99 8.97 -10.06 -12.89
C PRO A 99 10.31 -9.36 -12.69
N THR A 100 10.37 -8.46 -11.73
CA THR A 100 11.57 -7.71 -11.33
C THR A 100 11.85 -7.94 -9.85
N LEU A 101 13.06 -7.60 -9.40
CA LEU A 101 13.41 -7.63 -7.98
C LEU A 101 13.35 -6.20 -7.44
N SER A 102 12.50 -5.97 -6.45
CA SER A 102 12.38 -4.69 -5.76
C SER A 102 12.36 -4.92 -4.24
N ALA A 103 13.21 -4.20 -3.51
CA ALA A 103 13.38 -4.34 -2.06
C ALA A 103 13.60 -5.81 -1.58
N GLY A 104 14.21 -6.65 -2.41
CA GLY A 104 14.48 -8.06 -2.09
C GLY A 104 13.33 -9.03 -2.39
N CYS A 105 12.13 -8.53 -2.74
CA CYS A 105 10.99 -9.35 -3.13
C CYS A 105 10.80 -9.34 -4.65
N LEU A 106 10.28 -10.45 -5.18
CA LEU A 106 9.85 -10.50 -6.58
C LEU A 106 8.60 -9.64 -6.74
N THR A 107 8.64 -8.70 -7.69
CA THR A 107 7.52 -7.83 -8.04
C THR A 107 7.09 -8.08 -9.48
N VAL A 108 5.80 -8.12 -9.76
CA VAL A 108 5.26 -8.18 -11.12
C VAL A 108 4.13 -7.16 -11.28
N SER A 109 4.10 -6.48 -12.41
CA SER A 109 3.00 -5.57 -12.73
C SER A 109 1.87 -6.34 -13.42
N ALA A 110 0.63 -6.06 -13.04
CA ALA A 110 -0.57 -6.51 -13.73
C ALA A 110 -1.26 -5.30 -14.38
N THR A 111 -1.48 -5.34 -15.68
CA THR A 111 -1.98 -4.20 -16.45
C THR A 111 -3.28 -4.54 -17.17
N CYS A 112 -4.28 -3.66 -17.05
CA CYS A 112 -5.50 -3.64 -17.85
C CYS A 112 -5.46 -2.44 -18.80
N ASP A 113 -5.59 -2.68 -20.11
CA ASP A 113 -5.47 -1.65 -21.15
C ASP A 113 -6.70 -1.63 -22.08
N ALA A 114 -7.48 -0.55 -22.01
CA ALA A 114 -8.58 -0.16 -22.90
C ALA A 114 -8.22 1.02 -23.81
N SER A 115 -6.95 1.37 -24.00
CA SER A 115 -6.54 2.50 -24.83
C SER A 115 -7.00 2.40 -26.29
N ALA A 116 -7.24 1.19 -26.77
CA ALA A 116 -7.81 0.93 -28.08
C ALA A 116 -9.33 1.21 -28.18
N ILE A 117 -10.00 1.50 -27.07
CA ILE A 117 -11.45 1.65 -26.98
C ILE A 117 -11.79 3.12 -26.71
N PHE A 118 -12.53 3.73 -27.64
CA PHE A 118 -12.95 5.12 -27.53
C PHE A 118 -13.84 5.33 -26.29
N ASN A 119 -13.46 6.26 -25.40
CA ASN A 119 -14.06 6.48 -24.07
C ASN A 119 -14.08 5.24 -23.16
N GLY A 120 -13.25 4.23 -23.46
CA GLY A 120 -13.08 3.07 -22.60
C GLY A 120 -12.35 3.44 -21.33
N PHE A 121 -12.85 2.96 -20.20
CA PHE A 121 -12.08 2.88 -18.96
C PHE A 121 -11.92 1.42 -18.57
N THR A 122 -10.85 1.12 -17.87
CA THR A 122 -10.64 -0.21 -17.30
C THR A 122 -10.92 -0.21 -15.82
N ILE A 123 -11.29 -1.38 -15.30
CA ILE A 123 -11.23 -1.70 -13.89
C ILE A 123 -10.36 -2.93 -13.77
N LEU A 124 -9.33 -2.86 -12.93
CA LEU A 124 -8.52 -4.02 -12.54
C LEU A 124 -9.11 -4.60 -11.24
N MET A 125 -9.43 -5.88 -11.25
CA MET A 125 -10.03 -6.58 -10.12
C MET A 125 -9.23 -7.83 -9.74
N PHE A 126 -9.05 -8.04 -8.44
CA PHE A 126 -8.49 -9.26 -7.87
C PHE A 126 -9.62 -10.16 -7.35
N GLN A 127 -9.53 -11.46 -7.66
CA GLN A 127 -10.46 -12.49 -7.17
C GLN A 127 -11.95 -12.18 -7.42
N GLY A 128 -12.26 -11.45 -8.49
CA GLY A 128 -13.64 -11.06 -8.84
C GLY A 128 -14.32 -10.03 -7.92
N GLY A 129 -13.59 -9.35 -7.01
CA GLY A 129 -14.23 -8.40 -6.08
C GLY A 129 -13.38 -7.28 -5.48
N VAL A 130 -12.06 -7.43 -5.38
CA VAL A 130 -11.19 -6.36 -4.85
C VAL A 130 -10.70 -5.49 -6.01
N VAL A 131 -10.99 -4.20 -5.98
CA VAL A 131 -10.54 -3.26 -7.02
C VAL A 131 -9.09 -2.88 -6.75
N GLY A 132 -8.22 -3.05 -7.75
CA GLY A 132 -6.80 -2.72 -7.69
C GLY A 132 -6.51 -1.21 -7.66
N PRO A 133 -5.23 -0.81 -7.78
CA PRO A 133 -4.81 0.57 -7.65
C PRO A 133 -5.32 1.41 -8.82
N SER A 134 -5.63 2.67 -8.52
CA SER A 134 -6.14 3.67 -9.47
C SER A 134 -7.48 3.33 -10.13
N PRO A 135 -8.58 3.60 -9.43
CA PRO A 135 -9.91 3.64 -10.00
C PRO A 135 -10.20 5.06 -10.53
N THR A 136 -9.23 5.73 -11.15
CA THR A 136 -9.46 7.00 -11.85
C THR A 136 -10.11 6.81 -13.21
N GLY A 137 -10.52 5.58 -13.56
CA GLY A 137 -11.13 5.25 -14.83
C GLY A 137 -10.24 5.62 -16.01
N GLY A 138 -8.93 5.50 -15.82
CA GLY A 138 -7.98 5.62 -16.92
C GLY A 138 -8.22 4.50 -17.93
N SER A 139 -7.82 4.75 -19.18
CA SER A 139 -7.79 3.69 -20.19
C SER A 139 -6.73 2.64 -19.87
N ILE A 140 -5.76 2.92 -19.01
CA ILE A 140 -4.72 1.99 -18.58
C ILE A 140 -4.64 2.00 -17.06
N ILE A 141 -4.73 0.83 -16.44
CA ILE A 141 -4.52 0.63 -15.00
C ILE A 141 -3.41 -0.40 -14.82
N THR A 142 -2.46 -0.12 -13.92
CA THR A 142 -1.38 -1.05 -13.58
C THR A 142 -1.32 -1.22 -12.07
N ALA A 143 -1.21 -2.47 -11.62
CA ALA A 143 -1.03 -2.86 -10.23
C ALA A 143 0.29 -3.57 -10.03
N ASP A 144 1.11 -3.08 -9.10
CA ASP A 144 2.33 -3.77 -8.70
C ASP A 144 2.01 -4.81 -7.62
N LEU A 145 2.31 -6.06 -7.93
CA LEU A 145 2.11 -7.20 -7.05
C LEU A 145 3.47 -7.60 -6.48
N SER A 146 3.54 -7.75 -5.16
CA SER A 146 4.74 -8.18 -4.44
C SER A 146 4.57 -9.61 -3.97
N CYS A 147 5.60 -10.44 -4.15
CA CYS A 147 5.63 -11.78 -3.60
C CYS A 147 5.94 -11.74 -2.10
N MET A 148 5.00 -12.17 -1.28
CA MET A 148 5.12 -12.22 0.19
C MET A 148 4.69 -13.59 0.68
N ASN A 149 5.54 -14.27 1.46
CA ASN A 149 5.23 -15.57 2.08
C ASN A 149 4.74 -16.66 1.09
N GLY A 150 5.16 -16.60 -0.17
CA GLY A 150 4.82 -17.59 -1.20
C GLY A 150 3.57 -17.28 -2.00
N ALA A 151 2.93 -16.14 -1.74
CA ALA A 151 1.77 -15.66 -2.47
C ALA A 151 2.02 -14.27 -3.05
N TRP A 152 1.43 -13.99 -4.21
CA TRP A 152 1.37 -12.62 -4.72
C TRP A 152 0.39 -11.81 -3.88
N GLY A 153 0.75 -10.58 -3.54
CA GLY A 153 -0.11 -9.66 -2.81
C GLY A 153 -0.04 -8.26 -3.40
N TRP A 154 -1.17 -7.55 -3.29
CA TRP A 154 -1.27 -6.14 -3.59
C TRP A 154 -1.54 -5.38 -2.31
N THR A 155 -0.80 -4.29 -2.08
CA THR A 155 -0.96 -3.41 -0.92
C THR A 155 -1.59 -2.11 -1.39
N ASP A 156 -2.72 -1.73 -0.78
CA ASP A 156 -3.40 -0.47 -1.10
C ASP A 156 -2.75 0.74 -0.39
N ASP A 157 -3.25 1.94 -0.70
CA ASP A 157 -2.75 3.19 -0.10
C ASP A 157 -2.96 3.25 1.43
N ASN A 158 -3.83 2.41 1.99
CA ASN A 158 -4.07 2.27 3.43
C ASN A 158 -3.18 1.19 4.07
N SER A 159 -2.18 0.67 3.34
CA SER A 159 -1.30 -0.42 3.78
C SER A 159 -2.02 -1.75 4.04
N VAL A 160 -3.22 -1.93 3.49
CA VAL A 160 -3.96 -3.20 3.54
C VAL A 160 -3.46 -4.09 2.42
N THR A 161 -2.94 -5.26 2.79
CA THR A 161 -2.43 -6.24 1.83
C THR A 161 -3.49 -7.30 1.52
N THR A 162 -3.80 -7.47 0.23
CA THR A 162 -4.72 -8.47 -0.29
C THR A 162 -3.95 -9.55 -1.04
N ALA A 163 -4.23 -10.81 -0.77
CA ALA A 163 -3.67 -11.94 -1.53
C ALA A 163 -4.29 -12.02 -2.94
N VAL A 164 -3.44 -12.14 -3.94
CA VAL A 164 -3.81 -12.14 -5.36
C VAL A 164 -3.45 -13.49 -5.98
N SER A 165 -4.45 -14.25 -6.41
CA SER A 165 -4.27 -15.45 -7.26
C SER A 165 -5.00 -15.35 -8.59
N GLU A 166 -5.73 -14.26 -8.81
CA GLU A 166 -6.48 -14.00 -10.04
C GLU A 166 -6.53 -12.50 -10.31
N VAL A 167 -6.28 -12.10 -11.56
CA VAL A 167 -6.47 -10.74 -12.04
C VAL A 167 -7.45 -10.76 -13.19
N THR A 168 -8.50 -9.95 -13.08
CA THR A 168 -9.51 -9.75 -14.12
C THR A 168 -9.56 -8.28 -14.51
N CYS A 169 -9.88 -8.01 -15.77
CA CYS A 169 -10.13 -6.66 -16.26
C CYS A 169 -11.57 -6.55 -16.74
N SER A 170 -12.27 -5.53 -16.24
CA SER A 170 -13.58 -5.16 -16.77
C SER A 170 -13.43 -3.92 -17.64
N LEU A 171 -14.09 -3.93 -18.80
CA LEU A 171 -14.29 -2.73 -19.61
C LEU A 171 -15.56 -2.02 -19.15
N GLY A 172 -15.50 -0.69 -19.08
CA GLY A 172 -16.70 0.12 -19.08
C GLY A 172 -16.60 1.25 -20.10
N THR A 173 -17.76 1.79 -20.47
CA THR A 173 -17.86 3.03 -21.24
C THR A 173 -18.03 4.19 -20.28
N ARG A 174 -17.13 5.17 -20.33
CA ARG A 174 -17.24 6.36 -19.50
C ARG A 174 -18.41 7.22 -19.99
N ASP A 175 -19.31 7.62 -19.10
CA ASP A 175 -20.33 8.62 -19.41
C ASP A 175 -19.62 9.92 -19.90
N PRO A 176 -20.01 10.51 -21.05
CA PRO A 176 -19.45 11.78 -21.52
C PRO A 176 -19.53 12.93 -20.50
N GLY A 177 -20.45 12.86 -19.53
CA GLY A 177 -20.58 13.80 -18.42
C GLY A 177 -19.55 13.62 -17.30
N CYS A 178 -18.74 12.55 -17.32
CA CYS A 178 -17.68 12.36 -16.33
C CYS A 178 -16.56 13.38 -16.50
N GLY A 179 -16.25 14.09 -15.43
CA GLY A 179 -15.14 15.05 -15.39
C GLY A 179 -13.80 14.41 -15.06
N SER A 180 -12.75 15.22 -15.09
CA SER A 180 -11.48 14.96 -14.41
C SER A 180 -11.42 15.78 -13.12
N CYS A 181 -11.79 15.17 -11.99
CA CYS A 181 -11.74 15.82 -10.68
C CYS A 181 -10.58 15.27 -9.87
N THR A 182 -9.80 16.15 -9.24
CA THR A 182 -8.79 15.74 -8.27
C THR A 182 -9.37 15.81 -6.85
N PRO A 183 -9.02 14.88 -5.94
CA PRO A 183 -9.50 14.92 -4.55
C PRO A 183 -9.10 16.20 -3.80
N LEU A 184 -7.98 16.82 -4.20
CA LEU A 184 -7.46 18.08 -3.65
C LEU A 184 -8.37 19.29 -3.88
N LEU A 185 -9.39 19.18 -4.74
CA LEU A 185 -10.40 20.24 -4.97
C LEU A 185 -11.47 20.31 -3.87
N ILE A 186 -11.50 19.36 -2.94
CA ILE A 186 -12.41 19.41 -1.78
C ILE A 186 -11.64 19.81 -0.53
N ALA A 187 -12.13 20.84 0.16
CA ALA A 187 -11.65 21.20 1.48
C ALA A 187 -12.28 20.29 2.56
N PHE A 188 -11.46 19.50 3.25
CA PHE A 188 -11.90 18.68 4.38
C PHE A 188 -11.64 19.41 5.69
N THR A 189 -12.68 19.64 6.47
CA THR A 189 -12.56 20.16 7.84
C THR A 189 -12.63 18.98 8.81
N PRO A 190 -11.63 18.79 9.69
CA PRO A 190 -11.67 17.74 10.71
C PRO A 190 -12.98 17.79 11.51
N PRO A 191 -13.59 16.63 11.82
CA PRO A 191 -13.02 15.29 11.70
C PRO A 191 -13.37 14.56 10.38
N ALA A 192 -13.72 15.26 9.29
CA ALA A 192 -13.99 14.61 8.00
C ALA A 192 -12.72 13.96 7.42
N ILE A 193 -12.85 12.72 6.90
CA ILE A 193 -11.73 11.93 6.37
C ILE A 193 -12.04 11.46 4.95
N PHE A 194 -11.05 11.52 4.07
CA PHE A 194 -11.03 10.84 2.78
C PHE A 194 -10.63 9.37 2.99
N ARG A 195 -11.44 8.42 2.53
CA ARG A 195 -11.15 6.98 2.71
C ARG A 195 -10.79 6.26 1.43
N ASN A 196 -11.40 6.62 0.30
CA ASN A 196 -11.13 5.91 -0.95
C ASN A 196 -11.43 6.77 -2.18
N LEU A 197 -10.65 6.58 -3.24
CA LEU A 197 -10.95 6.99 -4.60
C LEU A 197 -11.42 5.74 -5.35
N GLY A 198 -12.40 5.83 -6.24
CA GLY A 198 -13.09 4.73 -6.91
C GLY A 198 -13.52 5.11 -8.34
N VAL A 199 -14.08 4.16 -9.11
CA VAL A 199 -14.88 4.43 -10.32
C VAL A 199 -16.30 4.00 -10.01
N GLY A 200 -17.26 4.86 -10.29
CA GLY A 200 -18.69 4.53 -10.23
C GLY A 200 -19.10 3.59 -11.37
N PRO A 201 -20.33 3.06 -11.33
CA PRO A 201 -20.88 2.23 -12.42
C PRO A 201 -21.01 2.98 -13.75
N ASP A 202 -21.02 4.32 -13.71
CA ASP A 202 -21.05 5.25 -14.84
C ASP A 202 -19.66 5.56 -15.43
N GLY A 203 -18.59 5.00 -14.86
CA GLY A 203 -17.22 5.27 -15.30
C GLY A 203 -16.63 6.59 -14.77
N CYS A 204 -17.38 7.31 -13.94
CA CYS A 204 -16.93 8.54 -13.32
C CYS A 204 -16.06 8.23 -12.10
N ALA A 205 -15.03 9.04 -11.85
CA ALA A 205 -14.28 8.93 -10.61
C ALA A 205 -15.24 9.18 -9.42
N VAL A 206 -15.16 8.36 -8.38
CA VAL A 206 -15.90 8.52 -7.13
C VAL A 206 -14.95 8.66 -5.96
N ILE A 207 -15.33 9.37 -4.91
CA ILE A 207 -14.61 9.37 -3.63
C ILE A 207 -15.56 9.04 -2.50
N THR A 208 -15.04 8.28 -1.53
CA THR A 208 -15.75 8.01 -0.27
C THR A 208 -15.24 8.94 0.81
N VAL A 209 -16.17 9.72 1.36
CA VAL A 209 -15.93 10.60 2.51
C VAL A 209 -16.57 9.99 3.74
N VAL A 210 -15.86 10.07 4.86
CA VAL A 210 -16.30 9.49 6.13
C VAL A 210 -16.28 10.56 7.22
N CYS A 211 -17.39 10.66 7.94
CA CYS A 211 -17.44 11.29 9.25
C CYS A 211 -17.35 10.20 10.32
N PRO A 212 -16.35 10.27 11.22
CA PRO A 212 -16.16 9.25 12.23
C PRO A 212 -17.33 9.23 13.22
N ARG A 213 -17.56 8.05 13.78
CA ARG A 213 -18.56 7.84 14.82
C ARG A 213 -18.25 8.70 16.04
N VAL A 214 -19.27 9.39 16.54
CA VAL A 214 -19.22 10.04 17.86
C VAL A 214 -20.18 9.29 18.80
N PRO A 215 -19.71 8.75 19.94
CA PRO A 215 -20.57 8.02 20.87
C PRO A 215 -21.70 8.90 21.39
N LEU A 216 -22.92 8.35 21.41
CA LEU A 216 -24.14 8.95 21.97
C LEU A 216 -24.64 10.20 21.23
N LEU A 217 -24.02 10.56 20.11
CA LEU A 217 -24.41 11.73 19.32
C LEU A 217 -24.81 11.29 17.90
N THR A 218 -25.65 12.12 17.26
CA THR A 218 -25.91 11.99 15.83
C THR A 218 -24.88 12.83 15.10
N VAL A 219 -24.15 12.23 14.17
CA VAL A 219 -23.19 12.94 13.35
C VAL A 219 -23.87 13.30 12.03
N VAL A 220 -23.69 14.55 11.60
CA VAL A 220 -24.15 15.06 10.31
C VAL A 220 -22.93 15.42 9.47
N MET A 221 -22.90 14.91 8.24
CA MET A 221 -21.99 15.39 7.21
C MET A 221 -22.57 16.67 6.60
N ARG A 222 -21.77 17.73 6.52
CA ARG A 222 -22.16 19.00 5.89
C ARG A 222 -21.34 19.22 4.62
N PHE A 223 -22.01 19.60 3.55
CA PHE A 223 -21.40 20.02 2.30
C PHE A 223 -21.42 21.54 2.20
N ASN A 224 -20.31 22.14 1.74
CA ASN A 224 -20.16 23.58 1.53
C ASN A 224 -20.62 24.43 2.73
N THR A 225 -20.31 23.96 3.94
CA THR A 225 -20.63 24.55 5.26
C THR A 225 -22.12 24.63 5.65
N VAL A 226 -23.07 24.64 4.71
CA VAL A 226 -24.49 24.88 4.99
C VAL A 226 -25.45 23.78 4.57
N VAL A 227 -25.05 22.88 3.66
CA VAL A 227 -25.95 21.86 3.13
C VAL A 227 -25.86 20.59 3.97
N THR A 228 -26.99 20.19 4.58
CA THR A 228 -27.08 18.95 5.36
C THR A 228 -27.01 17.75 4.42
N GLY A 229 -25.92 17.00 4.51
CA GLY A 229 -25.73 15.72 3.85
C GLY A 229 -26.31 14.57 4.68
N PRO A 230 -25.82 13.33 4.49
CA PRO A 230 -26.27 12.19 5.26
C PRO A 230 -25.94 12.36 6.76
N SER A 231 -26.70 11.65 7.59
CA SER A 231 -26.53 11.63 9.04
C SER A 231 -26.76 10.24 9.61
N ALA A 232 -26.05 9.90 10.68
CA ALA A 232 -26.26 8.64 11.37
C ALA A 232 -26.04 8.80 12.88
N SER A 233 -26.82 8.06 13.66
CA SER A 233 -26.69 8.02 15.11
C SER A 233 -25.79 6.86 15.51
N ASN A 234 -24.85 7.10 16.43
CA ASN A 234 -23.98 6.06 16.99
C ASN A 234 -23.18 5.23 15.95
N SER A 235 -22.97 5.75 14.74
CA SER A 235 -22.28 5.06 13.65
C SER A 235 -21.48 6.07 12.81
N GLU A 236 -20.56 5.56 11.99
CA GLU A 236 -19.87 6.38 11.00
C GLU A 236 -20.85 6.81 9.90
N VAL A 237 -20.71 8.05 9.41
CA VAL A 237 -21.49 8.53 8.26
C VAL A 237 -20.59 8.45 7.03
N THR A 238 -21.07 7.80 5.98
CA THR A 238 -20.35 7.70 4.71
C THR A 238 -21.13 8.40 3.61
N ALA A 239 -20.41 9.04 2.69
CA ALA A 239 -20.98 9.59 1.46
C ALA A 239 -20.05 9.27 0.29
N THR A 240 -20.66 8.89 -0.84
CA THR A 240 -19.95 8.73 -2.11
C THR A 240 -20.20 9.98 -2.95
N LEU A 241 -19.12 10.65 -3.36
CA LEU A 241 -19.16 11.79 -4.28
C LEU A 241 -18.71 11.31 -5.65
N THR A 242 -19.39 11.72 -6.71
CA THR A 242 -19.09 11.34 -8.10
C THR A 242 -18.59 12.56 -8.86
N CYS A 243 -17.50 12.41 -9.61
CA CYS A 243 -16.94 13.47 -10.43
C CYS A 243 -17.73 13.62 -11.74
N GLN A 244 -18.48 14.70 -11.85
CA GLN A 244 -19.27 15.03 -13.04
C GLN A 244 -18.96 16.46 -13.46
N ASN A 245 -18.74 16.69 -14.75
CA ASN A 245 -18.47 18.02 -15.32
C ASN A 245 -17.35 18.79 -14.58
N ASN A 246 -16.29 18.08 -14.20
CA ASN A 246 -15.13 18.58 -13.42
C ASN A 246 -15.45 19.08 -12.00
N ALA A 247 -16.57 18.62 -11.42
CA ALA A 247 -16.92 18.90 -10.04
C ALA A 247 -17.37 17.63 -9.29
N TRP A 248 -17.01 17.54 -8.01
CA TRP A 248 -17.48 16.46 -7.15
C TRP A 248 -18.95 16.69 -6.80
N THR A 249 -19.79 15.68 -6.99
CA THR A 249 -21.24 15.79 -6.83
C THR A 249 -21.77 14.69 -5.91
N TYR A 250 -22.54 15.06 -4.90
CA TYR A 250 -23.29 14.13 -4.06
C TYR A 250 -24.71 13.95 -4.63
N THR A 251 -25.12 12.71 -4.87
CA THR A 251 -26.43 12.36 -5.47
C THR A 251 -27.36 11.61 -4.53
N GLY A 252 -26.97 11.38 -3.27
CA GLY A 252 -27.79 10.65 -2.29
C GLY A 252 -29.00 11.44 -1.74
N GLY A 253 -29.29 12.62 -2.27
CA GLY A 253 -30.45 13.46 -1.92
C GLY A 253 -31.44 13.60 -3.08
N SER A 254 -32.50 14.40 -2.89
CA SER A 254 -33.49 14.68 -3.95
C SER A 254 -32.95 15.52 -5.10
N MET A 255 -31.84 16.25 -4.89
CA MET A 255 -31.14 17.01 -5.91
C MET A 255 -29.64 16.79 -5.79
N PRO A 256 -28.91 16.66 -6.92
CA PRO A 256 -27.46 16.62 -6.93
C PRO A 256 -26.86 17.89 -6.32
N ILE A 257 -25.85 17.74 -5.47
CA ILE A 257 -25.15 18.85 -4.82
C ILE A 257 -23.70 18.83 -5.27
N THR A 258 -23.22 19.92 -5.87
CA THR A 258 -21.79 20.11 -6.10
C THR A 258 -21.08 20.37 -4.77
N VAL A 259 -20.05 19.60 -4.46
CA VAL A 259 -19.32 19.60 -3.19
C VAL A 259 -17.92 20.15 -3.41
N ALA A 260 -17.62 21.27 -2.73
CA ALA A 260 -16.31 21.89 -2.66
C ALA A 260 -15.71 21.85 -1.24
N ALA A 261 -16.52 21.60 -0.22
CA ALA A 261 -16.05 21.40 1.15
C ALA A 261 -16.89 20.37 1.90
N VAL A 262 -16.25 19.60 2.79
CA VAL A 262 -16.92 18.65 3.69
C VAL A 262 -16.49 18.91 5.14
N SER A 263 -17.47 18.91 6.04
CA SER A 263 -17.25 18.91 7.48
C SER A 263 -18.20 17.95 8.19
N CYS A 264 -17.86 17.59 9.42
CA CYS A 264 -18.68 16.74 10.27
C CYS A 264 -19.04 17.48 11.54
N SER A 265 -20.32 17.54 11.87
CA SER A 265 -20.80 18.19 13.09
C SER A 265 -21.72 17.25 13.87
N PRO A 266 -21.54 17.10 15.19
CA PRO A 266 -22.57 16.49 16.02
C PRO A 266 -23.84 17.37 16.02
N LEU A 267 -25.00 16.74 16.02
CA LEU A 267 -26.29 17.36 16.33
C LEU A 267 -26.55 17.36 17.84
#